data_AF-A0A520WHW6-F1
#
_entry.id   AF-A0A520WHW6-F1
#
_cell.length_a   1.000
_cell.length_b   1.000
_cell.length_c   1.000
_cell.angle_alpha   90.00
_cell.angle_beta   90.00
_cell.angle_gamma   90.00
#
_symmetry.space_group_name_H-M   'P 1'
#
loop_
_entity.id
_entity.type
_entity.pdbx_description
1 polymer ?
#
loop_
_entity_poly.entity_id
_entity_poly.type
_entity_poly.pdbx_seq_one_letter_code
_entity_poly.pdbx_strand_id
1 'polypeptide(L)' 'MISLKAFHLFFILLSIIIMFGYGLYEIFTPKNPGFTSYVATFFSLGMASLLVVYFFQVIRKFRTL' A
#
# COMPACT_ATOMS: atom_id res chain seq x y z
N MET A 1 16.74 -18.88 -6.90
CA MET A 1 16.41 -17.54 -7.43
C MET A 1 14.92 -17.35 -7.28
N ILE A 2 14.48 -16.35 -6.51
CA ILE A 2 13.05 -16.04 -6.43
C ILE A 2 12.60 -15.59 -7.83
N SER A 3 11.45 -16.09 -8.30
CA SER A 3 10.95 -15.68 -9.61
C SER A 3 10.63 -14.17 -9.57
N LEU A 4 10.88 -13.46 -10.67
CA LEU A 4 10.57 -12.03 -10.76
C LEU A 4 9.07 -11.76 -10.42
N LYS A 5 8.19 -12.70 -10.80
CA LYS A 5 6.76 -12.69 -10.44
C LYS A 5 6.53 -12.69 -8.92
N ALA A 6 7.23 -13.58 -8.19
CA ALA A 6 7.11 -13.69 -6.74
C ALA A 6 7.69 -12.46 -6.02
N PHE A 7 8.83 -11.94 -6.48
CA PHE A 7 9.43 -10.73 -5.93
C PHE A 7 8.50 -9.51 -6.08
N HIS A 8 7.91 -9.34 -7.26
CA HIS A 8 6.99 -8.22 -7.52
C HIS A 8 5.74 -8.27 -6.64
N LEU A 9 5.13 -9.45 -6.48
CA LEU A 9 3.98 -9.63 -5.59
C LEU A 9 4.33 -9.35 -4.13
N PHE A 10 5.50 -9.80 -3.68
CA PHE A 10 6.00 -9.51 -2.33
C PHE A 10 6.18 -8.00 -2.11
N PHE A 11 6.76 -7.30 -3.10
CA PHE A 11 6.98 -5.86 -3.01
C PHE A 11 5.67 -5.06 -2.92
N ILE A 12 4.66 -5.45 -3.70
CA ILE A 12 3.33 -4.83 -3.63
C ILE A 12 2.70 -5.07 -2.26
N LEU A 13 2.75 -6.31 -1.75
CA LEU A 13 2.21 -6.66 -0.44
C LEU A 13 2.88 -5.86 0.68
N LEU A 14 4.21 -5.78 0.66
CA LEU A 14 4.99 -5.01 1.62
C LEU A 14 4.63 -3.52 1.56
N SER A 15 4.49 -2.97 0.35
CA SER A 15 4.09 -1.58 0.14
C SER A 15 2.70 -1.29 0.71
N ILE A 16 1.73 -2.20 0.52
CA ILE A 16 0.39 -2.09 1.11
C ILE A 16 0.49 -2.04 2.64
N ILE A 17 1.24 -2.96 3.25
CA ILE A 17 1.41 -3.03 4.71
C ILE A 17 2.00 -1.73 5.26
N ILE A 18 3.06 -1.20 4.62
CA ILE A 18 3.72 0.03 5.05
C ILE A 18 2.77 1.23 4.94
N MET A 19 2.07 1.38 3.81
CA MET A 19 1.16 2.52 3.62
C MET A 19 -0.06 2.44 4.53
N PHE A 20 -0.61 1.25 4.76
CA PHE A 20 -1.71 1.07 5.72
C PHE A 20 -1.25 1.35 7.14
N GLY A 21 -0.07 0.84 7.52
CA GLY A 21 0.55 1.08 8.82
C GLY A 21 0.82 2.57 9.07
N TYR A 22 1.38 3.27 8.10
CA TYR A 22 1.60 4.73 8.20
C TYR A 22 0.29 5.52 8.28
N GLY A 23 -0.72 5.16 7.48
CA GLY A 23 -2.03 5.80 7.53
C GLY A 23 -2.69 5.65 8.89
N LEU A 24 -2.64 4.46 9.49
CA LEU A 24 -3.13 4.21 10.85
C LEU A 24 -2.29 4.95 11.90
N TYR A 25 -0.97 4.94 11.77
CA TYR A 25 -0.07 5.67 12.67
C TYR A 25 -0.41 7.17 12.73
N GLU A 26 -0.62 7.82 11.58
CA GLU A 26 -1.02 9.24 11.56
C GLU A 26 -2.41 9.49 12.17
N ILE A 27 -3.34 8.54 12.08
CA ILE A 27 -4.66 8.65 12.74
C ILE A 27 -4.52 8.59 14.26
N PHE A 28 -3.72 7.65 14.77
CA PHE A 28 -3.65 7.38 16.22
C PHE A 28 -2.60 8.22 16.95
N THR A 29 -1.54 8.64 16.26
CA THR A 29 -0.42 9.37 16.87
C THR A 29 0.10 10.42 15.88
N PRO A 30 -0.73 11.43 15.53
CA PRO A 30 -0.32 12.46 14.60
C PRO A 30 0.85 13.26 15.19
N LYS A 31 2.00 13.24 14.50
CA LYS A 31 3.17 14.03 14.93
C LYS A 31 2.92 15.53 14.73
N ASN A 32 2.21 15.89 13.66
CA ASN A 32 1.81 17.26 13.33
C ASN A 32 0.28 17.29 13.07
N PRO A 33 -0.54 17.35 14.13
CA PRO A 33 -1.98 17.35 14.00
C PRO A 33 -2.49 18.57 13.22
N GLY A 34 -3.57 18.38 12.46
CA GLY A 34 -4.16 19.39 11.60
C GLY A 34 -4.13 18.99 10.13
N PHE A 35 -4.20 19.98 9.24
CA PHE A 35 -4.37 19.76 7.79
C PHE A 35 -3.32 18.82 7.18
N THR A 36 -2.06 18.93 7.60
CA THR A 36 -0.96 18.10 7.09
C THR A 36 -1.14 16.62 7.41
N SER A 37 -1.55 16.29 8.65
CA SER A 37 -1.80 14.90 9.06
C SER A 37 -2.97 14.31 8.28
N TYR A 38 -4.07 15.06 8.12
CA TYR A 38 -5.21 14.61 7.32
C TYR A 38 -4.83 14.31 5.87
N VAL A 39 -4.10 15.21 5.21
CA VAL A 39 -3.65 14.99 3.83
C VAL A 39 -2.74 13.77 3.74
N ALA A 40 -1.81 13.59 4.69
CA ALA A 40 -0.92 12.44 4.73
C ALA A 40 -1.68 11.11 4.94
N THR A 41 -2.66 11.09 5.85
CA THR A 41 -3.52 9.93 6.09
C THR A 41 -4.34 9.57 4.84
N PHE A 42 -5.03 10.55 4.24
CA PHE A 42 -5.83 10.32 3.04
C PHE A 42 -4.98 9.83 1.87
N PHE A 43 -3.81 10.44 1.68
CA PHE A 43 -2.87 10.03 0.65
C PHE A 43 -2.39 8.59 0.90
N SER A 44 -1.99 8.27 2.14
CA SER A 44 -1.47 6.96 2.48
C SER A 44 -2.51 5.85 2.31
N LEU A 45 -3.70 6.02 2.88
CA LEU A 45 -4.78 5.03 2.77
C LEU A 45 -5.35 4.95 1.35
N GLY A 46 -5.41 6.08 0.63
CA GLY A 46 -5.81 6.12 -0.77
C GLY A 46 -4.85 5.32 -1.66
N MET A 47 -3.54 5.55 -1.52
CA MET A 47 -2.52 4.81 -2.27
C MET A 47 -2.47 3.33 -1.88
N ALA A 48 -2.64 3.00 -0.59
CA ALA A 48 -2.76 1.61 -0.16
C ALA A 48 -3.95 0.91 -0.84
N SER A 49 -5.09 1.59 -0.95
CA SER A 49 -6.29 1.06 -1.62
C SER A 49 -6.05 0.83 -3.12
N LEU A 50 -5.38 1.77 -3.79
CA LEU A 50 -4.98 1.62 -5.20
C LEU A 50 -4.00 0.45 -5.39
N LEU A 51 -3.05 0.28 -4.47
CA LEU A 51 -2.11 -0.85 -4.49
C LEU A 51 -2.82 -2.20 -4.29
N VAL A 52 -3.86 -2.27 -3.46
CA VAL A 52 -4.69 -3.48 -3.30
C VAL A 52 -5.38 -3.81 -4.63
N VAL A 53 -5.97 -2.83 -5.31
CA VAL A 53 -6.58 -3.04 -6.63
C VAL A 53 -5.53 -3.51 -7.65
N TYR A 54 -4.36 -2.87 -7.67
CA TYR A 54 -3.25 -3.25 -8.55
C TYR A 54 -2.74 -4.68 -8.25
N PHE A 55 -2.65 -5.07 -6.98
CA PHE A 55 -2.25 -6.42 -6.57
C PHE A 55 -3.15 -7.49 -7.17
N PHE A 56 -4.48 -7.29 -7.10
CA PHE A 56 -5.43 -8.22 -7.72
C PHE A 56 -5.29 -8.28 -9.24
N GLN A 57 -5.04 -7.15 -9.90
CA GLN A 57 -4.81 -7.12 -11.35
C GLN A 57 -3.54 -7.89 -11.73
N VAL A 58 -2.45 -7.73 -10.98
CA VAL A 58 -1.18 -8.43 -11.20
C VAL A 58 -1.33 -9.94 -10.99
N ILE A 59 -2.02 -10.37 -9.92
CA ILE A 59 -2.30 -11.80 -9.70
C ILE A 59 -3.10 -12.39 -10.87
N ARG A 60 -4.15 -11.70 -11.32
CA ARG A 60 -4.92 -12.14 -12.49
C ARG A 60 -4.04 -12.26 -13.72
N LYS A 61 -3.24 -11.23 -14.01
CA LYS A 61 -2.30 -11.20 -15.14
C LYS A 61 -1.29 -12.36 -15.10
N PHE A 62 -0.75 -12.69 -13.93
CA PHE A 62 0.20 -13.80 -13.77
C PHE A 62 -0.43 -15.18 -13.83
N ARG A 63 -1.75 -15.30 -13.61
CA ARG A 63 -2.50 -16.56 -13.79
C ARG A 63 -2.95 -16.77 -15.24
N THR A 64 -3.22 -15.69 -15.97
CA THR A 64 -3.63 -15.74 -17.39
C THR A 64 -2.48 -15.87 -18.37
N LEU A 65 -1.24 -15.60 -17.94
CA LEU A 65 0.00 -15.68 -18.74
C LEU A 65 0.96 -16.74 -18.18
#